data_AF-A0A524C562-F1
#
_entry.id   AF-A0A524C562-F1
#
_cell.length_a   1.000
_cell.length_b   1.000
_cell.length_c   1.000
_cell.angle_alpha   90.00
_cell.angle_beta   90.00
_cell.angle_gamma   90.00
#
_symmetry.space_group_name_H-M   'P 1'
#
loop_
_entity.id
_entity.type
_entity.pdbx_description
1 polymer ?
#
loop_
_entity_poly.entity_id
_entity_poly.type
_entity_poly.pdbx_seq_one_letter_code
_entity_poly.pdbx_strand_id
1 'polypeptide(L)'
;MKSEINIELNGKDMIQITKDLCDFGYRRSGTPPADKAEKYIYDKLKEVGLKDVKLEKLNYTRWWSEKHELMIISEKTPSVSEDQIINSFPAWFCGSTSQEGITAEVAHVGFGTKSDFDEVDVRGKIALIEGKMILNFYPTHSVRLFNTIKTAEKKGALAVILGNNSPLDLIHYINPFDLPSPRDPPLPNLPALSISTPDFTYLKTLCTRYHEKLTMKFIQIAKTEPAISHTVIGTLPGKSDDIILIGTHTDSTFTGALDNAAANAGLIAIAKHYANMPLENREKTMVFAGWTGHECGSIGSKLFVEMHEEMLSKITTYILLDGFGCNGYYNQSDGGVVPTGVDERRGLFVSENQILLSFVLDAVIKYELLPAVYVSARALPVADLPAFIRNEVPSILIIGKPIFYHTKHDTIDIIQPDQLERSAKAHIEIIDAIHATPSEKIRNADGKTLDMTNFITKNEEVTTPSISIFTIPDVLSAGTLAIFVPSVITSPESVILSFQWKFEDGMTSDRLIMVRNFRKPGNYKIIFTIKDNFGNSYTCKKMIRVLEKYRKKEKKISG
;
A
#
# COMPACT_ATOMS: atom_id res chain seq x y z
N MET A 1 -6.95 -13.70 40.30
CA MET A 1 -7.54 -14.80 39.51
C MET A 1 -7.83 -14.26 38.13
N LYS A 2 -7.03 -14.62 37.12
CA LYS A 2 -7.33 -14.31 35.71
C LYS A 2 -8.43 -15.28 35.27
N SER A 3 -9.67 -14.81 35.15
CA SER A 3 -10.68 -15.55 34.40
C SER A 3 -10.42 -15.33 32.92
N GLU A 4 -9.51 -16.12 32.34
CA GLU A 4 -9.39 -16.22 30.89
C GLU A 4 -10.68 -16.85 30.38
N ILE A 5 -11.65 -16.02 30.00
CA ILE A 5 -12.74 -16.45 29.13
C ILE A 5 -12.07 -16.70 27.79
N ASN A 6 -11.59 -17.93 27.59
CA ASN A 6 -10.93 -18.34 26.37
C ASN A 6 -12.02 -18.54 25.30
N ILE A 7 -12.47 -17.43 24.70
CA ILE A 7 -13.40 -17.47 23.58
C ILE A 7 -12.64 -18.08 22.42
N GLU A 8 -13.08 -19.25 21.99
CA GLU A 8 -12.53 -19.91 20.81
C GLU A 8 -12.84 -19.03 19.59
N LEU A 9 -11.84 -18.28 19.14
CA LEU A 9 -11.86 -17.59 17.85
C LEU A 9 -11.74 -18.63 16.77
N ASN A 10 -12.76 -18.75 15.93
CA ASN A 10 -12.83 -19.75 14.88
C ASN A 10 -12.76 -19.05 13.51
N GLY A 11 -11.73 -19.39 12.72
CA GLY A 11 -11.59 -18.88 11.36
C GLY A 11 -12.78 -19.13 10.44
N LYS A 12 -13.53 -20.22 10.66
CA LYS A 12 -14.71 -20.58 9.84
C LYS A 12 -15.88 -19.64 10.05
N ASP A 13 -16.07 -19.13 11.27
CA ASP A 13 -17.11 -18.14 11.55
C ASP A 13 -16.81 -16.83 10.83
N MET A 14 -15.52 -16.43 10.81
CA MET A 14 -15.08 -15.24 10.10
C MET A 14 -15.24 -15.39 8.57
N ILE A 15 -14.96 -16.57 8.00
CA ILE A 15 -15.22 -16.85 6.58
C ILE A 15 -16.68 -16.58 6.20
N GLN A 16 -17.64 -16.98 7.03
CA GLN A 16 -19.05 -16.76 6.72
C GLN A 16 -19.38 -15.27 6.68
N ILE A 17 -18.87 -14.48 7.62
CA ILE A 17 -19.01 -13.02 7.62
C ILE A 17 -18.38 -12.41 6.36
N THR A 18 -17.17 -12.85 5.99
CA THR A 18 -16.50 -12.41 4.76
C THR A 18 -17.36 -12.71 3.53
N LYS A 19 -17.94 -13.91 3.46
CA LYS A 19 -18.83 -14.33 2.36
C LYS A 19 -20.09 -13.48 2.30
N ASP A 20 -20.76 -13.26 3.42
CA ASP A 20 -21.98 -12.44 3.48
C ASP A 20 -21.72 -11.03 2.92
N LEU A 21 -20.59 -10.42 3.29
CA LEU A 21 -20.17 -9.12 2.78
C LEU A 21 -19.86 -9.14 1.29
N CYS A 22 -19.20 -10.19 0.78
CA CYS A 22 -18.95 -10.38 -0.65
C CYS A 22 -20.25 -10.55 -1.45
N ASP A 23 -21.23 -11.27 -0.89
CA ASP A 23 -22.53 -11.54 -1.53
C ASP A 23 -23.38 -10.26 -1.70
N PHE A 24 -23.07 -9.17 -0.98
CA PHE A 24 -23.66 -7.86 -1.24
C PHE A 24 -23.20 -7.22 -2.56
N GLY A 25 -22.12 -7.72 -3.16
CA GLY A 25 -21.54 -7.22 -4.41
C GLY A 25 -20.48 -6.15 -4.18
N TYR A 26 -20.37 -5.21 -5.12
CA TYR A 26 -19.34 -4.16 -5.05
C TYR A 26 -19.78 -3.05 -4.10
N ARG A 27 -19.20 -3.02 -2.91
CA ARG A 27 -19.65 -2.19 -1.77
C ARG A 27 -19.13 -0.76 -1.86
N ARG A 28 -19.16 -0.15 -3.03
CA ARG A 28 -18.72 1.25 -3.20
C ARG A 28 -19.57 2.18 -2.34
N SER A 29 -18.96 3.07 -1.56
CA SER A 29 -19.70 3.98 -0.67
C SER A 29 -20.83 4.75 -1.36
N GLY A 30 -21.91 4.94 -0.60
CA GLY A 30 -23.15 5.57 -1.04
C GLY A 30 -23.96 4.78 -2.07
N THR A 31 -23.64 3.50 -2.27
CA THR A 31 -24.44 2.59 -3.11
C THR A 31 -25.24 1.62 -2.25
N PRO A 32 -26.34 1.03 -2.76
CA PRO A 32 -27.14 0.08 -1.98
C PRO A 32 -26.36 -1.14 -1.44
N PRO A 33 -25.37 -1.71 -2.15
CA PRO A 33 -24.44 -2.70 -1.57
C PRO A 33 -23.65 -2.21 -0.35
N ALA A 34 -23.14 -0.97 -0.38
CA ALA A 34 -22.43 -0.39 0.76
C ALA A 34 -23.37 -0.18 1.95
N ASP A 35 -24.57 0.36 1.73
CA ASP A 35 -25.56 0.56 2.80
C ASP A 35 -25.91 -0.76 3.50
N LYS A 36 -26.03 -1.86 2.74
CA LYS A 36 -26.26 -3.21 3.30
C LYS A 36 -25.08 -3.66 4.15
N ALA A 37 -23.85 -3.43 3.69
CA ALA A 37 -22.65 -3.81 4.41
C ALA A 37 -22.47 -3.02 5.72
N GLU A 38 -22.63 -1.69 5.66
CA GLU A 38 -22.61 -0.79 6.82
C GLU A 38 -23.66 -1.23 7.86
N LYS A 39 -24.88 -1.52 7.41
CA LYS A 39 -25.96 -2.02 8.28
C LYS A 39 -25.68 -3.41 8.85
N TYR A 40 -25.11 -4.31 8.05
CA TYR A 40 -24.76 -5.65 8.49
C TYR A 40 -23.68 -5.62 9.58
N ILE A 41 -22.64 -4.80 9.41
CA ILE A 41 -21.59 -4.62 10.42
C ILE A 41 -22.18 -4.00 11.69
N TYR A 42 -23.04 -2.99 11.57
CA TYR A 42 -23.78 -2.41 12.69
C TYR A 42 -24.57 -3.47 13.48
N ASP A 43 -25.30 -4.34 12.78
CA ASP A 43 -26.09 -5.39 13.41
C ASP A 43 -25.20 -6.44 14.08
N LYS A 44 -24.09 -6.82 13.43
CA LYS A 44 -23.14 -7.78 13.98
C LYS A 44 -22.45 -7.25 15.24
N LEU A 45 -22.06 -5.99 15.27
CA LEU A 45 -21.51 -5.37 16.48
C LEU A 45 -22.52 -5.40 17.65
N LYS A 46 -23.81 -5.16 17.37
CA LYS A 46 -24.86 -5.31 18.39
C LYS A 46 -25.06 -6.75 18.83
N GLU A 47 -25.10 -7.69 17.88
CA GLU A 47 -25.28 -9.12 18.12
C GLU A 47 -24.19 -9.67 19.04
N VAL A 48 -22.94 -9.21 18.88
CA VAL A 48 -21.82 -9.66 19.72
C VAL A 48 -21.75 -8.97 21.08
N GLY A 49 -22.67 -8.05 21.39
CA GLY A 49 -22.88 -7.51 22.75
C GLY A 49 -22.60 -6.01 22.92
N LEU A 50 -22.27 -5.26 21.86
CA LEU A 50 -22.09 -3.81 21.97
C LEU A 50 -23.45 -3.12 22.12
N LYS A 51 -23.62 -2.38 23.22
CA LYS A 51 -24.87 -1.65 23.51
C LYS A 51 -24.94 -0.30 22.80
N ASP A 52 -23.80 0.37 22.65
CA ASP A 52 -23.68 1.65 21.96
C ASP A 52 -23.08 1.44 20.57
N VAL A 53 -23.95 1.31 19.57
CA VAL A 53 -23.55 1.21 18.15
C VAL A 53 -24.37 2.21 17.34
N LYS A 54 -23.69 2.99 16.50
CA LYS A 54 -24.25 4.09 15.71
C LYS A 54 -23.84 3.97 14.24
N LEU A 55 -24.73 4.43 13.36
CA LEU A 55 -24.40 4.77 11.98
C LEU A 55 -24.24 6.28 11.92
N GLU A 56 -23.01 6.75 11.80
CA GLU A 56 -22.70 8.17 11.70
C GLU A 56 -22.76 8.60 10.25
N LYS A 57 -23.75 9.44 9.93
CA LYS A 57 -24.01 9.91 8.57
C LYS A 57 -22.92 10.88 8.11
N LEU A 58 -22.31 10.58 6.97
CA LEU A 58 -21.32 11.43 6.31
C LEU A 58 -21.84 11.93 4.97
N ASN A 59 -21.57 13.20 4.67
CA ASN A 59 -21.86 13.80 3.35
C ASN A 59 -20.53 14.00 2.62
N TYR A 60 -20.49 13.61 1.34
CA TYR A 60 -19.30 13.70 0.50
C TYR A 60 -19.68 13.85 -0.98
N THR A 61 -18.70 14.11 -1.83
CA THR A 61 -18.90 14.14 -3.28
C THR A 61 -18.51 12.80 -3.88
N ARG A 62 -19.51 12.04 -4.35
CA ARG A 62 -19.27 10.76 -5.03
C ARG A 62 -18.87 11.01 -6.48
N TRP A 63 -17.88 10.26 -6.94
CA TRP A 63 -17.50 10.17 -8.34
C TRP A 63 -17.81 8.77 -8.88
N TRP A 64 -18.25 8.63 -10.12
CA TRP A 64 -18.33 7.33 -10.80
C TRP A 64 -18.22 7.48 -12.32
N SER A 65 -17.93 6.36 -12.99
CA SER A 65 -18.01 6.26 -14.44
C SER A 65 -19.28 5.52 -14.82
N GLU A 66 -20.19 6.18 -15.55
CA GLU A 66 -21.38 5.53 -16.12
C GLU A 66 -21.05 4.65 -17.31
N LYS A 67 -20.05 5.08 -18.09
CA LYS A 67 -19.57 4.36 -19.26
C LYS A 67 -18.08 4.59 -19.42
N HIS A 68 -17.36 3.54 -19.75
CA HIS A 68 -15.99 3.61 -20.23
C HIS A 68 -15.77 2.59 -21.33
N GLU A 69 -14.97 2.93 -22.32
CA GLU A 69 -14.59 2.04 -23.42
C GLU A 69 -13.26 2.50 -24.00
N LEU A 70 -12.40 1.53 -24.29
CA LEU A 70 -11.13 1.75 -24.96
C LEU A 70 -11.05 0.78 -26.14
N MET A 71 -10.93 1.30 -27.35
CA MET A 71 -11.02 0.49 -28.57
C MET A 71 -9.94 0.90 -29.58
N ILE A 72 -9.27 -0.09 -30.17
CA ILE A 72 -8.39 0.12 -31.33
C ILE A 72 -9.27 0.23 -32.58
N ILE A 73 -9.03 1.27 -33.40
CA ILE A 73 -9.71 1.43 -34.69
C ILE A 73 -8.87 0.77 -35.79
N SER A 74 -9.33 -0.38 -36.27
CA SER A 74 -8.63 -1.23 -37.24
C SER A 74 -8.43 -0.56 -38.60
N GLU A 75 -9.43 0.18 -39.10
CA GLU A 75 -9.35 0.92 -40.38
C GLU A 75 -8.13 1.86 -40.45
N LYS A 76 -7.70 2.37 -39.29
CA LYS A 76 -6.59 3.32 -39.15
C LYS A 76 -5.32 2.68 -38.59
N THR A 77 -5.33 1.37 -38.31
CA THR A 77 -4.24 0.65 -37.66
C THR A 77 -3.83 -0.58 -38.49
N PRO A 78 -2.73 -0.51 -39.25
CA PRO A 78 -2.28 -1.63 -40.07
C PRO A 78 -2.13 -2.94 -39.27
N SER A 79 -2.44 -4.08 -39.90
CA SER A 79 -2.36 -5.44 -39.31
C SER A 79 -3.23 -5.74 -38.09
N VAL A 80 -4.16 -4.85 -37.72
CA VAL A 80 -5.29 -5.15 -36.83
C VAL A 80 -6.49 -5.46 -37.72
N SER A 81 -7.01 -6.70 -37.67
CA SER A 81 -8.00 -7.20 -38.63
C SER A 81 -9.42 -6.68 -38.42
N GLU A 82 -9.75 -6.26 -37.20
CA GLU A 82 -11.06 -5.76 -36.79
C GLU A 82 -10.91 -4.88 -35.55
N ASP A 83 -11.91 -4.07 -35.22
CA ASP A 83 -11.86 -3.22 -34.04
C ASP A 83 -11.76 -4.08 -32.77
N GLN A 84 -10.84 -3.71 -31.87
CA GLN A 84 -10.55 -4.49 -30.67
C GLN A 84 -10.81 -3.68 -29.42
N ILE A 85 -11.68 -4.18 -28.54
CA ILE A 85 -11.91 -3.60 -27.22
C ILE A 85 -10.79 -4.04 -26.27
N ILE A 86 -10.18 -3.06 -25.61
CA ILE A 86 -9.16 -3.27 -24.57
C ILE A 86 -9.85 -3.24 -23.22
N ASN A 87 -9.63 -4.30 -22.43
CA ASN A 87 -10.13 -4.34 -21.06
C ASN A 87 -9.48 -3.21 -20.25
N SER A 88 -10.31 -2.32 -19.74
CA SER A 88 -9.87 -1.07 -19.12
C SER A 88 -10.81 -0.68 -18.00
N PHE A 89 -10.29 0.08 -17.05
CA PHE A 89 -11.08 0.65 -15.96
C PHE A 89 -10.81 2.13 -15.83
N PRO A 90 -11.78 2.91 -15.34
CA PRO A 90 -11.54 4.31 -15.04
C PRO A 90 -10.45 4.49 -13.98
N ALA A 91 -9.53 5.41 -14.24
CA ALA A 91 -8.83 6.08 -13.17
C ALA A 91 -9.82 7.03 -12.49
N TRP A 92 -10.17 6.72 -11.25
CA TRP A 92 -11.21 7.43 -10.53
C TRP A 92 -10.86 8.92 -10.35
N PHE A 93 -11.89 9.75 -10.20
CA PHE A 93 -11.79 11.20 -10.08
C PHE A 93 -11.18 11.93 -11.29
N CYS A 94 -11.04 11.26 -12.43
CA CYS A 94 -10.62 11.88 -13.68
C CYS A 94 -11.81 12.40 -14.49
N GLY A 95 -11.51 13.22 -15.51
CA GLY A 95 -12.53 13.92 -16.31
C GLY A 95 -13.38 13.03 -17.19
N SER A 96 -14.23 13.67 -17.99
CA SER A 96 -15.19 13.01 -18.89
C SER A 96 -14.91 13.38 -20.34
N THR A 97 -15.11 12.44 -21.26
CA THR A 97 -15.30 12.73 -22.68
C THR A 97 -16.71 13.28 -22.93
N SER A 98 -16.98 13.75 -24.15
CA SER A 98 -18.35 13.84 -24.66
C SER A 98 -18.94 12.43 -24.87
N GLN A 99 -20.24 12.34 -25.18
CA GLN A 99 -20.93 11.07 -25.42
C GLN A 99 -20.38 10.32 -26.65
N GLU A 100 -19.87 11.04 -27.63
CA GLU A 100 -19.26 10.52 -28.85
C GLU A 100 -17.87 9.89 -28.59
N GLY A 101 -17.22 10.30 -27.49
CA GLY A 101 -15.85 9.92 -27.16
C GLY A 101 -14.80 10.73 -27.92
N ILE A 102 -13.56 10.30 -27.78
CA ILE A 102 -12.38 10.86 -28.45
C ILE A 102 -11.83 9.78 -29.38
N THR A 103 -11.56 10.13 -30.63
CA THR A 103 -10.83 9.27 -31.56
C THR A 103 -9.54 9.98 -31.97
N ALA A 104 -8.40 9.47 -31.53
CA ALA A 104 -7.11 10.11 -31.77
C ALA A 104 -5.96 9.11 -31.80
N GLU A 105 -4.82 9.57 -32.33
CA GLU A 105 -3.56 8.82 -32.30
C GLU A 105 -3.03 8.70 -30.87
N VAL A 106 -2.26 7.64 -30.61
CA VAL A 106 -1.67 7.33 -29.32
C VAL A 106 -0.18 7.62 -29.34
N ALA A 107 0.30 8.39 -28.36
CA ALA A 107 1.73 8.65 -28.15
C ALA A 107 2.20 7.97 -26.86
N HIS A 108 3.32 7.25 -26.93
CA HIS A 108 3.89 6.56 -25.76
C HIS A 108 4.88 7.48 -25.03
N VAL A 109 4.56 7.82 -23.78
CA VAL A 109 5.24 8.88 -23.02
C VAL A 109 6.09 8.32 -21.87
N GLY A 110 6.68 7.14 -22.05
CA GLY A 110 7.50 6.51 -21.02
C GLY A 110 6.77 6.45 -19.67
N PHE A 111 7.39 6.97 -18.60
CA PHE A 111 6.80 6.98 -17.25
C PHE A 111 5.91 8.19 -16.96
N GLY A 112 5.62 9.04 -17.95
CA GLY A 112 4.82 10.25 -17.79
C GLY A 112 5.48 11.28 -16.88
N THR A 113 6.82 11.30 -16.80
CA THR A 113 7.56 12.35 -16.11
C THR A 113 7.58 13.63 -16.95
N LYS A 114 7.93 14.76 -16.32
CA LYS A 114 8.17 16.00 -17.05
C LYS A 114 9.19 15.81 -18.20
N SER A 115 10.27 15.06 -17.96
CA SER A 115 11.29 14.78 -18.98
C SER A 115 10.70 14.01 -20.16
N ASP A 116 9.88 13.00 -19.89
CA ASP A 116 9.22 12.22 -20.94
C ASP A 116 8.29 13.12 -21.80
N PHE A 117 7.51 13.99 -21.15
CA PHE A 117 6.64 14.96 -21.82
C PHE A 117 7.39 16.11 -22.52
N ASP A 118 8.70 16.28 -22.28
CA ASP A 118 9.54 17.24 -23.00
C ASP A 118 10.10 16.60 -24.29
N GLU A 119 10.16 15.27 -24.37
CA GLU A 119 10.67 14.51 -25.51
C GLU A 119 9.56 14.02 -26.48
N VAL A 120 8.31 13.92 -26.01
CA VAL A 120 7.18 13.39 -26.78
C VAL A 120 6.07 14.43 -26.94
N ASP A 121 5.68 14.72 -28.20
CA ASP A 121 4.53 15.59 -28.50
C ASP A 121 3.21 14.83 -28.42
N VAL A 122 2.40 15.22 -27.44
CA VAL A 122 1.08 14.65 -27.14
C VAL A 122 -0.08 15.56 -27.55
N ARG A 123 0.18 16.69 -28.21
CA ARG A 123 -0.88 17.64 -28.58
C ARG A 123 -1.89 16.99 -29.52
N GLY A 124 -3.15 16.94 -29.10
CA GLY A 124 -4.23 16.32 -29.88
C GLY A 124 -4.20 14.79 -29.90
N LYS A 125 -3.40 14.16 -29.03
CA LYS A 125 -3.21 12.70 -28.94
C LYS A 125 -3.68 12.13 -27.60
N ILE A 126 -3.84 10.81 -27.54
CA ILE A 126 -4.02 10.06 -26.29
C ILE A 126 -2.63 9.69 -25.75
N ALA A 127 -2.34 10.04 -24.50
CA ALA A 127 -1.05 9.73 -23.88
C ALA A 127 -1.07 8.33 -23.26
N LEU A 128 -0.20 7.43 -23.71
CA LEU A 128 0.02 6.09 -23.15
C LEU A 128 1.22 6.13 -22.18
N ILE A 129 0.96 5.87 -20.90
CA ILE A 129 1.92 6.07 -19.81
C ILE A 129 2.19 4.74 -19.09
N GLU A 130 3.48 4.41 -18.94
CA GLU A 130 3.97 3.21 -18.27
C GLU A 130 4.01 3.40 -16.74
N GLY A 131 3.51 2.39 -16.02
CA GLY A 131 3.75 2.23 -14.58
C GLY A 131 4.78 1.14 -14.28
N LYS A 132 5.35 1.18 -13.07
CA LYS A 132 5.99 0.01 -12.44
C LYS A 132 5.30 -0.29 -11.13
N MET A 133 5.10 -1.56 -10.84
CA MET A 133 4.49 -1.99 -9.59
C MET A 133 5.52 -1.96 -8.46
N ILE A 134 5.18 -1.30 -7.36
CA ILE A 134 5.91 -1.24 -6.11
C ILE A 134 5.07 -2.01 -5.07
N LEU A 135 5.71 -2.85 -4.25
CA LEU A 135 5.06 -3.60 -3.16
C LEU A 135 3.83 -4.44 -3.57
N ASN A 136 3.68 -4.81 -4.85
CA ASN A 136 2.56 -5.54 -5.47
C ASN A 136 1.24 -4.77 -5.70
N PHE A 137 1.10 -3.54 -5.20
CA PHE A 137 -0.16 -2.78 -5.34
C PHE A 137 -0.01 -1.28 -5.63
N TYR A 138 1.22 -0.76 -5.66
CA TYR A 138 1.50 0.65 -5.95
C TYR A 138 2.16 0.86 -7.33
N PRO A 139 1.40 1.19 -8.38
CA PRO A 139 1.99 1.72 -9.61
C PRO A 139 2.78 3.02 -9.34
N THR A 140 3.95 3.20 -9.96
CA THR A 140 4.83 4.38 -9.79
C THR A 140 4.15 5.71 -10.06
N HIS A 141 3.14 5.74 -10.93
CA HIS A 141 2.37 6.94 -11.22
C HIS A 141 1.26 7.20 -10.19
N SER A 142 0.89 6.25 -9.32
CA SER A 142 -0.14 6.44 -8.28
C SER A 142 0.21 7.50 -7.24
N VAL A 143 1.49 7.69 -6.92
CA VAL A 143 1.95 8.75 -6.00
C VAL A 143 1.83 10.16 -6.62
N ARG A 144 1.65 10.22 -7.94
CA ARG A 144 1.59 11.46 -8.72
C ARG A 144 0.50 11.41 -9.77
N LEU A 145 -0.59 10.69 -9.52
CA LEU A 145 -1.57 10.36 -10.56
C LEU A 145 -2.11 11.65 -11.18
N PHE A 146 -2.66 12.52 -10.34
CA PHE A 146 -3.23 13.79 -10.80
C PHE A 146 -2.16 14.74 -11.34
N ASN A 147 -0.92 14.69 -10.83
CA ASN A 147 0.18 15.50 -11.37
C ASN A 147 0.56 15.06 -12.79
N THR A 148 0.62 13.75 -13.03
CA THR A 148 0.88 13.17 -14.36
C THR A 148 -0.23 13.56 -15.33
N ILE A 149 -1.49 13.41 -14.92
CA ILE A 149 -2.66 13.76 -15.75
C ILE A 149 -2.71 15.26 -16.05
N LYS A 150 -2.51 16.13 -15.04
CA LYS A 150 -2.42 17.59 -15.22
C LYS A 150 -1.26 18.00 -16.14
N THR A 151 -0.16 17.24 -16.13
CA THR A 151 0.98 17.48 -17.03
C THR A 151 0.60 17.13 -18.47
N ALA A 152 -0.06 15.99 -18.69
CA ALA A 152 -0.58 15.60 -20.00
C ALA A 152 -1.58 16.65 -20.54
N GLU A 153 -2.50 17.12 -19.70
CA GLU A 153 -3.47 18.18 -20.03
C GLU A 153 -2.75 19.46 -20.48
N LYS A 154 -1.77 19.96 -19.71
CA LYS A 154 -0.98 21.15 -20.06
C LYS A 154 -0.20 21.01 -21.36
N LYS A 155 0.18 19.79 -21.73
CA LYS A 155 0.89 19.48 -22.99
C LYS A 155 -0.06 19.27 -24.17
N GLY A 156 -1.38 19.30 -23.93
CA GLY A 156 -2.41 19.22 -24.96
C GLY A 156 -2.88 17.80 -25.29
N ALA A 157 -2.63 16.82 -24.42
CA ALA A 157 -3.23 15.50 -24.56
C ALA A 157 -4.76 15.57 -24.45
N LEU A 158 -5.46 14.65 -25.13
CA LEU A 158 -6.92 14.56 -25.13
C LEU A 158 -7.45 13.54 -24.10
N ALA A 159 -6.67 12.51 -23.80
CA ALA A 159 -6.97 11.50 -22.77
C ALA A 159 -5.67 10.82 -22.32
N VAL A 160 -5.74 10.04 -21.24
CA VAL A 160 -4.61 9.26 -20.71
C VAL A 160 -4.96 7.77 -20.60
N ILE A 161 -4.05 6.91 -21.04
CA ILE A 161 -4.08 5.47 -20.79
C ILE A 161 -2.92 5.13 -19.85
N LEU A 162 -3.21 4.55 -18.70
CA LEU A 162 -2.25 4.21 -17.65
C LEU A 162 -2.01 2.70 -17.62
N GLY A 163 -0.78 2.25 -17.88
CA GLY A 163 -0.38 0.87 -17.63
C GLY A 163 -0.14 0.66 -16.14
N ASN A 164 -1.00 -0.11 -15.47
CA ASN A 164 -0.89 -0.33 -14.02
C ASN A 164 0.27 -1.28 -13.62
N ASN A 165 0.86 -1.99 -14.58
CA ASN A 165 1.91 -2.99 -14.38
C ASN A 165 1.48 -4.16 -13.48
N SER A 166 0.18 -4.46 -13.45
CA SER A 166 -0.44 -5.67 -12.91
C SER A 166 -0.70 -6.68 -14.02
N PRO A 167 -0.45 -7.98 -13.83
CA PRO A 167 -0.83 -9.00 -14.81
C PRO A 167 -2.35 -9.16 -14.95
N LEU A 168 -3.13 -8.57 -14.04
CA LEU A 168 -4.57 -8.70 -13.95
C LEU A 168 -5.29 -7.35 -14.14
N ASP A 169 -6.60 -7.41 -14.01
CA ASP A 169 -7.55 -6.35 -14.31
C ASP A 169 -7.68 -5.33 -13.15
N LEU A 170 -6.53 -4.84 -12.67
CA LEU A 170 -6.43 -3.95 -11.51
C LEU A 170 -7.02 -2.56 -11.80
N ILE A 171 -7.96 -2.13 -10.95
CA ILE A 171 -8.41 -0.74 -10.86
C ILE A 171 -7.37 0.07 -10.10
N HIS A 172 -6.99 1.21 -10.67
CA HIS A 172 -5.95 2.07 -10.13
C HIS A 172 -6.26 2.55 -8.70
N TYR A 173 -5.32 2.32 -7.78
CA TYR A 173 -5.37 2.85 -6.41
C TYR A 173 -5.24 4.38 -6.41
N ILE A 174 -6.17 5.07 -5.73
CA ILE A 174 -6.06 6.51 -5.53
C ILE A 174 -5.33 6.77 -4.22
N ASN A 175 -4.29 7.59 -4.27
CA ASN A 175 -3.63 8.02 -3.06
C ASN A 175 -4.52 9.03 -2.28
N PRO A 176 -4.84 8.79 -0.99
CA PRO A 176 -5.64 9.73 -0.19
C PRO A 176 -5.04 11.14 -0.10
N PHE A 177 -3.73 11.31 -0.33
CA PHE A 177 -3.07 12.61 -0.42
C PHE A 177 -3.49 13.43 -1.65
N ASP A 178 -3.90 12.79 -2.73
CA ASP A 178 -4.36 13.44 -3.96
C ASP A 178 -5.79 14.03 -3.81
N LEU A 179 -6.54 13.58 -2.79
CA LEU A 179 -7.92 14.00 -2.51
C LEU A 179 -8.01 14.63 -1.11
N PRO A 180 -7.53 15.87 -0.91
CA PRO A 180 -7.46 16.49 0.41
C PRO A 180 -8.84 16.76 1.03
N SER A 181 -9.88 17.00 0.22
CA SER A 181 -11.24 17.27 0.68
C SER A 181 -12.23 16.22 0.17
N PRO A 182 -12.93 15.49 1.06
CA PRO A 182 -14.02 14.59 0.69
C PRO A 182 -15.24 15.29 0.07
N ARG A 183 -15.42 16.58 0.34
CA ARG A 183 -16.58 17.38 -0.09
C ARG A 183 -16.31 18.16 -1.38
N ASP A 184 -15.04 18.49 -1.63
CA ASP A 184 -14.59 19.28 -2.79
C ASP A 184 -13.29 18.69 -3.38
N PRO A 185 -13.37 17.50 -4.03
CA PRO A 185 -12.18 16.84 -4.56
C PRO A 185 -11.62 17.59 -5.78
N PRO A 186 -10.30 17.84 -5.86
CA PRO A 186 -9.69 18.53 -6.99
C PRO A 186 -9.53 17.59 -8.20
N LEU A 187 -10.52 17.58 -9.09
CA LEU A 187 -10.55 16.68 -10.25
C LEU A 187 -9.70 17.23 -11.41
N PRO A 188 -8.77 16.45 -12.01
CA PRO A 188 -8.26 16.79 -13.33
C PRO A 188 -9.38 16.73 -14.39
N ASN A 189 -9.36 17.64 -15.37
CA ASN A 189 -10.38 17.67 -16.44
C ASN A 189 -10.20 16.58 -17.48
N LEU A 190 -9.01 15.98 -17.55
CA LEU A 190 -8.65 15.01 -18.58
C LEU A 190 -9.16 13.61 -18.19
N PRO A 191 -9.86 12.89 -19.10
CA PRO A 191 -10.32 11.54 -18.84
C PRO A 191 -9.13 10.56 -18.87
N ALA A 192 -9.18 9.52 -18.03
CA ALA A 192 -8.08 8.57 -17.89
C ALA A 192 -8.57 7.15 -17.58
N LEU A 193 -8.08 6.17 -18.33
CA LEU A 193 -8.34 4.75 -18.12
C LEU A 193 -7.04 4.03 -17.74
N SER A 194 -7.13 3.02 -16.89
CA SER A 194 -6.05 2.09 -16.56
C SER A 194 -6.24 0.74 -17.23
N ILE A 195 -5.13 0.12 -17.63
CA ILE A 195 -5.07 -1.19 -18.29
C ILE A 195 -4.01 -2.10 -17.68
N SER A 196 -4.17 -3.40 -17.90
CA SER A 196 -3.26 -4.47 -17.45
C SER A 196 -1.89 -4.43 -18.15
N THR A 197 -0.91 -5.16 -17.63
CA THR A 197 0.42 -5.34 -18.26
C THR A 197 0.34 -5.98 -19.65
N PRO A 198 -0.42 -7.08 -19.89
CA PRO A 198 -0.58 -7.64 -21.22
C PRO A 198 -1.13 -6.62 -22.23
N ASP A 199 -2.20 -5.91 -21.85
CA ASP A 199 -2.83 -4.90 -22.71
C ASP A 199 -1.88 -3.73 -22.99
N PHE A 200 -1.19 -3.23 -21.96
CA PHE A 200 -0.22 -2.16 -22.10
C PHE A 200 0.93 -2.55 -23.03
N THR A 201 1.47 -3.77 -22.87
CA THR A 201 2.55 -4.30 -23.70
C THR A 201 2.11 -4.43 -25.15
N TYR A 202 0.87 -4.87 -25.38
CA TYR A 202 0.27 -4.93 -26.71
C TYR A 202 0.18 -3.54 -27.35
N LEU A 203 -0.43 -2.56 -26.65
CA LEU A 203 -0.56 -1.19 -27.18
C LEU A 203 0.80 -0.53 -27.42
N LYS A 204 1.77 -0.72 -26.52
CA LYS A 204 3.15 -0.20 -26.68
C LYS A 204 3.84 -0.79 -27.89
N THR A 205 3.63 -2.09 -28.16
CA THR A 205 4.17 -2.78 -29.33
C THR A 205 3.57 -2.21 -30.62
N LEU A 206 2.25 -1.98 -30.66
CA LEU A 206 1.59 -1.36 -31.80
C LEU A 206 2.06 0.09 -32.02
N CYS A 207 2.16 0.90 -30.96
CA CYS A 207 2.69 2.27 -31.04
C CYS A 207 4.10 2.28 -31.64
N THR A 208 4.98 1.38 -31.16
CA THR A 208 6.37 1.28 -31.65
C THR A 208 6.41 0.83 -33.12
N ARG A 209 5.63 -0.20 -33.47
CA ARG A 209 5.59 -0.78 -34.83
C ARG A 209 5.07 0.19 -35.87
N TYR A 210 4.09 1.02 -35.52
CA TYR A 210 3.43 1.95 -36.44
C TYR A 210 3.87 3.40 -36.29
N HIS A 211 5.01 3.65 -35.62
CA HIS A 211 5.54 5.00 -35.41
C HIS A 211 4.47 5.96 -34.84
N GLU A 212 3.78 5.52 -33.79
CA GLU A 212 2.72 6.26 -33.07
C GLU A 212 1.43 6.52 -33.87
N LYS A 213 1.25 5.86 -35.03
CA LYS A 213 -0.01 5.94 -35.81
C LYS A 213 -1.11 4.99 -35.34
N LEU A 214 -1.01 4.47 -34.12
CA LEU A 214 -2.08 3.70 -33.49
C LEU A 214 -3.24 4.66 -33.20
N THR A 215 -4.41 4.44 -33.82
CA THR A 215 -5.60 5.24 -33.53
C THR A 215 -6.54 4.48 -32.61
N MET A 216 -6.96 5.12 -31.53
CA MET A 216 -7.92 4.55 -30.58
C MET A 216 -9.13 5.44 -30.40
N LYS A 217 -10.27 4.80 -30.15
CA LYS A 217 -11.46 5.43 -29.60
C LYS A 217 -11.45 5.26 -28.07
N PHE A 218 -11.68 6.36 -27.39
CA PHE A 218 -11.68 6.47 -25.93
C PHE A 218 -12.99 7.10 -25.49
N ILE A 219 -13.73 6.42 -24.61
CA ILE A 219 -14.92 6.95 -23.96
C ILE A 219 -14.73 6.85 -22.46
N GLN A 220 -15.04 7.93 -21.75
CA GLN A 220 -15.27 7.91 -20.30
C GLN A 220 -16.35 8.94 -19.99
N ILE A 221 -17.51 8.48 -19.55
CA ILE A 221 -18.61 9.32 -19.07
C ILE A 221 -18.56 9.32 -17.56
N ALA A 222 -17.92 10.34 -16.99
CA ALA A 222 -17.75 10.48 -15.55
C ALA A 222 -18.80 11.43 -14.97
N LYS A 223 -19.29 11.11 -13.78
CA LYS A 223 -20.23 11.94 -13.03
C LYS A 223 -19.74 12.19 -11.62
N THR A 224 -20.11 13.35 -11.11
CA THR A 224 -19.99 13.67 -9.69
C THR A 224 -21.30 14.21 -9.16
N GLU A 225 -21.65 13.81 -7.94
CA GLU A 225 -22.83 14.33 -7.25
C GLU A 225 -22.66 14.24 -5.72
N PRO A 226 -23.40 15.05 -4.96
CA PRO A 226 -23.48 14.88 -3.51
C PRO A 226 -24.05 13.51 -3.15
N ALA A 227 -23.39 12.82 -2.22
CA ALA A 227 -23.79 11.51 -1.74
C ALA A 227 -23.68 11.43 -0.21
N ILE A 228 -24.32 10.38 0.32
CA ILE A 228 -24.33 10.04 1.74
C ILE A 228 -23.84 8.60 1.89
N SER A 229 -23.05 8.35 2.92
CA SER A 229 -22.70 6.99 3.41
C SER A 229 -22.54 7.05 4.93
N HIS A 230 -22.32 5.92 5.60
CA HIS A 230 -22.24 5.89 7.06
C HIS A 230 -20.94 5.25 7.54
N THR A 231 -20.30 5.91 8.51
CA THR A 231 -19.30 5.23 9.33
C THR A 231 -20.02 4.47 10.44
N VAL A 232 -19.65 3.20 10.65
CA VAL A 232 -20.20 2.39 11.75
C VAL A 232 -19.33 2.60 12.98
N ILE A 233 -19.89 3.05 14.10
CA ILE A 233 -19.14 3.25 15.36
C ILE A 233 -19.78 2.42 16.46
N GLY A 234 -19.02 1.48 17.03
CA GLY A 234 -19.39 0.71 18.21
C GLY A 234 -18.48 1.04 19.40
N THR A 235 -19.05 1.32 20.57
CA THR A 235 -18.29 1.65 21.78
C THR A 235 -18.51 0.62 22.88
N LEU A 236 -17.41 0.16 23.48
CA LEU A 236 -17.37 -0.62 24.70
C LEU A 236 -16.71 0.21 25.82
N PRO A 237 -17.49 0.74 26.78
CA PRO A 237 -16.95 1.57 27.86
C PRO A 237 -15.93 0.82 28.71
N GLY A 238 -14.80 1.45 29.03
CA GLY A 238 -13.82 0.97 30.01
C GLY A 238 -13.89 1.76 31.32
N LYS A 239 -12.94 1.49 32.23
CA LYS A 239 -12.78 2.23 33.49
C LYS A 239 -12.23 3.64 33.27
N SER A 240 -11.43 3.85 32.23
CA SER A 240 -10.94 5.17 31.81
C SER A 240 -11.56 5.61 30.48
N ASP A 241 -11.41 6.91 30.19
CA ASP A 241 -11.76 7.52 28.91
C ASP A 241 -10.61 7.45 27.89
N ASP A 242 -9.47 6.83 28.22
CA ASP A 242 -8.45 6.46 27.23
C ASP A 242 -9.04 5.43 26.26
N ILE A 243 -8.75 5.59 24.97
CA ILE A 243 -9.37 4.82 23.89
C ILE A 243 -8.35 3.92 23.20
N ILE A 244 -8.70 2.65 23.00
CA ILE A 244 -8.11 1.82 21.94
C ILE A 244 -9.09 1.88 20.77
N LEU A 245 -8.69 2.52 19.67
CA LEU A 245 -9.51 2.62 18.46
C LEU A 245 -9.10 1.51 17.50
N ILE A 246 -10.03 0.62 17.17
CA ILE A 246 -9.86 -0.44 16.17
C ILE A 246 -10.72 -0.09 14.96
N GLY A 247 -10.08 0.18 13.82
CA GLY A 247 -10.75 0.56 12.58
C GLY A 247 -10.61 -0.49 11.49
N THR A 248 -11.54 -0.51 10.55
CA THR A 248 -11.49 -1.21 9.26
C THR A 248 -12.31 -0.40 8.28
N HIS A 249 -12.04 -0.49 6.98
CA HIS A 249 -12.95 0.10 5.99
C HIS A 249 -14.02 -0.89 5.52
N THR A 250 -15.20 -0.38 5.16
CA THR A 250 -16.39 -1.19 4.86
C THR A 250 -16.65 -1.34 3.36
N ASP A 251 -16.15 -0.38 2.57
CA ASP A 251 -16.29 -0.37 1.12
C ASP A 251 -15.34 -1.35 0.43
N SER A 252 -15.52 -1.49 -0.89
CA SER A 252 -14.64 -2.30 -1.72
C SER A 252 -14.69 -1.86 -3.17
N THR A 253 -13.57 -2.02 -3.87
CA THR A 253 -13.47 -1.80 -5.32
C THR A 253 -14.32 -2.82 -6.11
N PHE A 254 -14.15 -4.11 -5.83
CA PHE A 254 -14.94 -5.22 -6.39
C PHE A 254 -15.64 -5.99 -5.27
N THR A 255 -15.68 -7.33 -5.31
CA THR A 255 -16.18 -8.14 -4.19
C THR A 255 -15.38 -7.90 -2.91
N GLY A 256 -14.07 -7.68 -3.04
CA GLY A 256 -13.23 -7.21 -1.94
C GLY A 256 -13.23 -8.19 -0.78
N ALA A 257 -12.89 -9.45 -1.05
CA ALA A 257 -12.88 -10.49 -0.03
C ALA A 257 -11.73 -10.25 0.96
N LEU A 258 -10.53 -10.02 0.44
CA LEU A 258 -9.38 -9.59 1.23
C LEU A 258 -9.48 -8.10 1.53
N ASP A 259 -9.90 -7.29 0.54
CA ASP A 259 -10.01 -5.84 0.63
C ASP A 259 -11.47 -5.35 0.50
N ASN A 260 -12.27 -5.36 1.57
CA ASN A 260 -11.82 -5.57 2.95
C ASN A 260 -12.79 -6.38 3.82
N ALA A 261 -13.55 -7.29 3.21
CA ALA A 261 -14.52 -8.10 3.94
C ALA A 261 -13.88 -8.95 5.05
N ALA A 262 -12.69 -9.50 4.81
CA ALA A 262 -11.95 -10.30 5.80
C ALA A 262 -11.58 -9.48 7.06
N ALA A 263 -11.15 -8.23 6.90
CA ALA A 263 -10.84 -7.37 8.04
C ALA A 263 -12.09 -6.96 8.82
N ASN A 264 -13.24 -6.78 8.13
CA ASN A 264 -14.53 -6.57 8.79
C ASN A 264 -14.94 -7.79 9.64
N ALA A 265 -14.68 -9.01 9.16
CA ALA A 265 -14.86 -10.21 9.97
C ALA A 265 -13.93 -10.25 11.19
N GLY A 266 -12.66 -9.86 11.00
CA GLY A 266 -11.70 -9.66 12.09
C GLY A 266 -12.17 -8.65 13.13
N LEU A 267 -12.67 -7.47 12.70
CA LEU A 267 -13.23 -6.44 13.57
C LEU A 267 -14.36 -7.01 14.44
N ILE A 268 -15.31 -7.73 13.84
CA ILE A 268 -16.46 -8.32 14.55
C ILE A 268 -15.99 -9.39 15.54
N ALA A 269 -15.01 -10.22 15.17
CA ALA A 269 -14.46 -11.25 16.04
C ALA A 269 -13.72 -10.65 17.25
N ILE A 270 -12.91 -9.60 17.03
CA ILE A 270 -12.22 -8.86 18.10
C ILE A 270 -13.25 -8.16 19.00
N ALA A 271 -14.28 -7.53 18.42
CA ALA A 271 -15.37 -6.92 19.18
C ALA A 271 -16.09 -7.94 20.06
N LYS A 272 -16.38 -9.14 19.53
CA LYS A 272 -16.97 -10.26 20.29
C LYS A 272 -16.07 -10.67 21.46
N HIS A 273 -14.77 -10.78 21.25
CA HIS A 273 -13.82 -11.11 22.31
C HIS A 273 -13.94 -10.13 23.49
N TYR A 274 -13.85 -8.83 23.22
CA TYR A 274 -13.87 -7.80 24.26
C TYR A 274 -15.25 -7.47 24.82
N ALA A 275 -16.34 -7.72 24.08
CA ALA A 275 -17.70 -7.57 24.60
C ALA A 275 -18.00 -8.56 25.73
N ASN A 276 -17.37 -9.73 25.69
CA ASN A 276 -17.45 -10.74 26.75
C ASN A 276 -16.49 -10.47 27.93
N MET A 277 -15.56 -9.53 27.79
CA MET A 277 -14.74 -9.08 28.91
C MET A 277 -15.59 -8.18 29.84
N PRO A 278 -15.71 -8.52 31.14
CA PRO A 278 -16.46 -7.69 32.09
C PRO A 278 -15.85 -6.29 32.23
N LEU A 279 -16.68 -5.29 32.57
CA LEU A 279 -16.26 -3.90 32.73
C LEU A 279 -15.13 -3.76 33.78
N GLU A 280 -15.18 -4.55 34.85
CA GLU A 280 -14.15 -4.56 35.90
C GLU A 280 -12.77 -5.05 35.42
N ASN A 281 -12.69 -5.63 34.21
CA ASN A 281 -11.43 -6.04 33.58
C ASN A 281 -11.07 -5.18 32.37
N ARG A 282 -11.91 -4.20 32.01
CA ARG A 282 -11.69 -3.31 30.86
C ARG A 282 -11.15 -1.97 31.33
N GLU A 283 -9.83 -1.83 31.40
CA GLU A 283 -9.12 -0.62 31.85
C GLU A 283 -9.35 0.58 30.94
N LYS A 284 -9.44 0.36 29.61
CA LYS A 284 -9.59 1.41 28.60
C LYS A 284 -10.88 1.25 27.81
N THR A 285 -11.46 2.35 27.35
CA THR A 285 -12.59 2.30 26.41
C THR A 285 -12.13 1.74 25.06
N MET A 286 -12.93 0.89 24.45
CA MET A 286 -12.65 0.34 23.12
C MET A 286 -13.67 0.87 22.13
N VAL A 287 -13.18 1.40 21.01
CA VAL A 287 -14.02 1.93 19.92
C VAL A 287 -13.74 1.11 18.66
N PHE A 288 -14.78 0.55 18.07
CA PHE A 288 -14.74 -0.21 16.82
C PHE A 288 -15.35 0.63 15.71
N ALA A 289 -14.58 0.87 14.65
CA ALA A 289 -14.98 1.76 13.57
C ALA A 289 -14.95 1.06 12.20
N GLY A 290 -16.05 1.14 11.47
CA GLY A 290 -16.17 0.77 10.06
C GLY A 290 -16.17 2.03 9.21
N TRP A 291 -15.02 2.38 8.62
CA TRP A 291 -14.85 3.56 7.76
C TRP A 291 -15.48 3.34 6.40
N THR A 292 -16.34 4.25 5.99
CA THR A 292 -16.86 4.28 4.63
C THR A 292 -15.96 5.15 3.73
N GLY A 293 -15.78 4.75 2.48
CA GLY A 293 -15.19 5.57 1.44
C GLY A 293 -13.67 5.58 1.47
N HIS A 294 -13.07 4.50 1.96
CA HIS A 294 -11.63 4.26 1.89
C HIS A 294 -11.14 4.30 0.44
N GLU A 295 -11.82 3.56 -0.43
CA GLU A 295 -11.48 3.43 -1.85
C GLU A 295 -11.68 4.74 -2.61
N CYS A 296 -12.54 5.60 -2.07
CA CYS A 296 -12.85 6.92 -2.60
C CYS A 296 -12.01 8.04 -1.96
N GLY A 297 -10.85 7.70 -1.38
CA GLY A 297 -9.91 8.67 -0.80
C GLY A 297 -10.02 8.85 0.70
N SER A 298 -10.30 7.78 1.46
CA SER A 298 -10.34 7.78 2.94
C SER A 298 -11.35 8.77 3.52
N ILE A 299 -12.56 8.79 2.98
CA ILE A 299 -13.62 9.75 3.37
C ILE A 299 -13.98 9.61 4.85
N GLY A 300 -14.25 8.39 5.30
CA GLY A 300 -14.73 8.10 6.65
C GLY A 300 -13.74 8.51 7.73
N SER A 301 -12.48 8.08 7.61
CA SER A 301 -11.43 8.41 8.57
C SER A 301 -11.11 9.91 8.60
N LYS A 302 -11.08 10.60 7.45
CA LYS A 302 -10.87 12.06 7.37
C LYS A 302 -11.99 12.83 8.07
N LEU A 303 -13.24 12.49 7.78
CA LEU A 303 -14.37 13.19 8.39
C LEU A 303 -14.54 12.85 9.88
N PHE A 304 -14.16 11.63 10.28
CA PHE A 304 -14.15 11.24 11.69
C PHE A 304 -13.20 12.11 12.51
N VAL A 305 -11.95 12.32 12.06
CA VAL A 305 -11.01 13.17 12.80
C VAL A 305 -11.44 14.64 12.85
N GLU A 306 -12.14 15.13 11.82
CA GLU A 306 -12.78 16.47 11.83
C GLU A 306 -13.91 16.56 12.85
N MET A 307 -14.78 15.54 12.92
CA MET A 307 -15.99 15.56 13.75
C MET A 307 -15.72 15.22 15.22
N HIS A 308 -14.65 14.47 15.49
CA HIS A 308 -14.30 13.95 16.81
C HIS A 308 -12.93 14.43 17.27
N GLU A 309 -12.55 15.68 16.96
CA GLU A 309 -11.25 16.27 17.30
C GLU A 309 -10.90 16.10 18.79
N GLU A 310 -11.87 16.31 19.69
CA GLU A 310 -11.67 16.15 21.14
C GLU A 310 -11.32 14.71 21.55
N MET A 311 -11.74 13.72 20.76
CA MET A 311 -11.45 12.31 21.01
C MET A 311 -9.98 11.97 20.73
N LEU A 312 -9.33 12.68 19.79
CA LEU A 312 -8.01 12.31 19.28
C LEU A 312 -6.95 12.24 20.38
N SER A 313 -6.96 13.20 21.31
CA SER A 313 -6.04 13.24 22.46
C SER A 313 -6.21 12.06 23.43
N LYS A 314 -7.38 11.42 23.42
CA LYS A 314 -7.71 10.26 24.28
C LYS A 314 -7.36 8.93 23.63
N ILE A 315 -7.13 8.91 22.31
CA ILE A 315 -6.73 7.69 21.62
C ILE A 315 -5.32 7.31 22.06
N THR A 316 -5.21 6.16 22.73
CA THR A 316 -3.95 5.56 23.13
C THR A 316 -3.21 5.02 21.92
N THR A 317 -3.93 4.26 21.09
CA THR A 317 -3.45 3.69 19.84
C THR A 317 -4.62 3.55 18.88
N TYR A 318 -4.38 3.87 17.61
CA TYR A 318 -5.25 3.50 16.50
C TYR A 318 -4.71 2.24 15.81
N ILE A 319 -5.53 1.20 15.72
CA ILE A 319 -5.20 -0.07 15.08
C ILE A 319 -6.10 -0.22 13.87
N LEU A 320 -5.54 -0.12 12.66
CA LEU A 320 -6.27 -0.32 11.42
C LEU A 320 -6.14 -1.79 10.97
N LEU A 321 -7.27 -2.41 10.71
CA LEU A 321 -7.40 -3.72 10.09
C LEU A 321 -7.65 -3.54 8.60
N ASP A 322 -6.75 -4.05 7.78
CA ASP A 322 -6.84 -4.01 6.32
C ASP A 322 -6.00 -5.17 5.77
N GLY A 323 -6.52 -5.90 4.78
CA GLY A 323 -5.82 -7.06 4.22
C GLY A 323 -5.60 -8.15 5.27
N PHE A 324 -6.67 -8.86 5.61
CA PHE A 324 -6.74 -9.70 6.80
C PHE A 324 -6.60 -11.20 6.47
N GLY A 325 -5.50 -11.61 5.84
CA GLY A 325 -5.13 -13.03 5.72
C GLY A 325 -5.54 -13.69 4.40
N CYS A 326 -4.59 -13.78 3.47
CA CYS A 326 -4.65 -14.66 2.32
C CYS A 326 -3.31 -15.34 2.01
N ASN A 327 -3.36 -16.36 1.15
CA ASN A 327 -2.14 -16.97 0.61
C ASN A 327 -1.33 -15.97 -0.21
N GLY A 328 -0.01 -16.17 -0.25
CA GLY A 328 0.86 -15.38 -1.11
C GLY A 328 0.77 -15.85 -2.56
N TYR A 329 0.77 -14.89 -3.49
CA TYR A 329 0.82 -15.12 -4.94
C TYR A 329 1.92 -14.28 -5.59
N TYR A 330 2.64 -14.82 -6.57
CA TYR A 330 3.60 -14.07 -7.39
C TYR A 330 3.18 -14.00 -8.85
N ASN A 331 3.66 -12.93 -9.50
CA ASN A 331 3.72 -12.79 -10.93
C ASN A 331 5.02 -13.45 -11.44
N GLN A 332 4.91 -14.55 -12.19
CA GLN A 332 6.03 -15.16 -12.89
C GLN A 332 6.53 -14.22 -14.01
N SER A 333 7.77 -14.42 -14.47
CA SER A 333 8.39 -13.60 -15.51
C SER A 333 7.62 -13.60 -16.84
N ASP A 334 6.71 -14.56 -17.05
CA ASP A 334 5.87 -14.69 -18.25
C ASP A 334 4.43 -14.14 -18.06
N GLY A 335 4.12 -13.54 -16.90
CA GLY A 335 2.80 -12.99 -16.60
C GLY A 335 1.84 -13.95 -15.88
N GLY A 336 2.28 -15.17 -15.54
CA GLY A 336 1.45 -16.12 -14.78
C GLY A 336 1.31 -15.75 -13.31
N VAL A 337 0.10 -15.93 -12.75
CA VAL A 337 -0.16 -15.80 -11.30
C VAL A 337 -0.12 -17.18 -10.66
N VAL A 338 0.83 -17.42 -9.74
CA VAL A 338 0.96 -18.72 -9.06
C VAL A 338 0.99 -18.57 -7.54
N PRO A 339 0.43 -19.54 -6.79
CA PRO A 339 0.60 -19.62 -5.35
C PRO A 339 2.08 -19.75 -4.99
N THR A 340 2.49 -19.10 -3.91
CA THR A 340 3.87 -19.12 -3.42
C THR A 340 4.17 -20.30 -2.50
N GLY A 341 3.12 -20.96 -1.99
CA GLY A 341 3.23 -21.99 -0.95
C GLY A 341 3.46 -21.41 0.46
N VAL A 342 3.48 -20.08 0.62
CA VAL A 342 3.55 -19.37 1.90
C VAL A 342 2.46 -18.30 1.96
N ASP A 343 2.27 -17.70 3.13
CA ASP A 343 1.38 -16.57 3.33
C ASP A 343 1.79 -15.36 2.47
N GLU A 344 0.85 -14.44 2.28
CA GLU A 344 1.13 -13.15 1.65
C GLU A 344 2.23 -12.36 2.38
N ARG A 345 2.94 -11.51 1.63
CA ARG A 345 3.91 -10.59 2.20
C ARG A 345 3.18 -9.46 2.90
N ARG A 346 3.63 -9.12 4.11
CA ARG A 346 3.00 -8.09 4.94
C ARG A 346 3.91 -6.90 5.21
N GLY A 347 3.31 -5.71 5.27
CA GLY A 347 3.90 -4.54 5.89
C GLY A 347 3.41 -4.41 7.33
N LEU A 348 4.34 -4.22 8.27
CA LEU A 348 4.06 -3.87 9.65
C LEU A 348 4.23 -2.36 9.77
N PHE A 349 3.16 -1.63 9.47
CA PHE A 349 3.12 -0.18 9.57
C PHE A 349 2.87 0.22 11.01
N VAL A 350 3.93 0.56 11.73
CA VAL A 350 3.83 1.03 13.12
C VAL A 350 4.40 2.44 13.16
N SER A 351 3.75 3.36 13.87
CA SER A 351 4.36 4.68 14.16
C SER A 351 5.69 4.46 14.87
N GLU A 352 6.61 5.43 14.84
CA GLU A 352 7.92 5.31 15.49
C GLU A 352 7.76 5.24 17.01
N ASN A 353 7.39 4.06 17.49
CA ASN A 353 6.97 3.77 18.85
C ASN A 353 7.45 2.36 19.20
N GLN A 354 8.53 2.29 19.96
CA GLN A 354 9.20 1.02 20.23
C GLN A 354 8.36 0.07 21.09
N ILE A 355 7.48 0.62 21.93
CA ILE A 355 6.57 -0.18 22.75
C ILE A 355 5.59 -0.92 21.83
N LEU A 356 4.95 -0.18 20.91
CA LEU A 356 4.02 -0.77 19.94
C LEU A 356 4.72 -1.73 18.98
N LEU A 357 5.92 -1.36 18.50
CA LEU A 357 6.68 -2.22 17.59
C LEU A 357 7.05 -3.56 18.26
N SER A 358 7.45 -3.55 19.54
CA SER A 358 7.72 -4.79 20.29
C SER A 358 6.48 -5.69 20.34
N PHE A 359 5.31 -5.13 20.70
CA PHE A 359 4.07 -5.91 20.78
C PHE A 359 3.69 -6.52 19.42
N VAL A 360 3.85 -5.75 18.35
CA VAL A 360 3.56 -6.21 16.99
C VAL A 360 4.52 -7.33 16.58
N LEU A 361 5.82 -7.21 16.84
CA LEU A 361 6.81 -8.23 16.48
C LEU A 361 6.58 -9.53 17.25
N ASP A 362 6.32 -9.45 18.56
CA ASP A 362 6.02 -10.63 19.39
C ASP A 362 4.80 -11.39 18.86
N ALA A 363 3.72 -10.67 18.53
CA ALA A 363 2.51 -11.26 17.98
C ALA A 363 2.72 -11.85 16.57
N VAL A 364 3.40 -11.13 15.67
CA VAL A 364 3.66 -11.58 14.30
C VAL A 364 4.49 -12.88 14.30
N ILE A 365 5.48 -13.00 15.19
CA ILE A 365 6.29 -14.22 15.33
C ILE A 365 5.43 -15.35 15.93
N LYS A 366 4.74 -15.09 17.04
CA LYS A 366 3.95 -16.09 17.77
C LYS A 366 2.83 -16.71 16.92
N TYR A 367 2.19 -15.89 16.07
CA TYR A 367 1.07 -16.31 15.23
C TYR A 367 1.47 -16.53 13.76
N GLU A 368 2.77 -16.61 13.47
CA GLU A 368 3.33 -16.99 12.17
C GLU A 368 2.86 -16.09 11.00
N LEU A 369 2.69 -14.78 11.24
CA LEU A 369 2.24 -13.83 10.20
C LEU A 369 3.37 -13.38 9.26
N LEU A 370 4.35 -14.26 9.02
CA LEU A 370 5.51 -14.04 8.17
C LEU A 370 5.26 -14.56 6.74
N PRO A 371 5.90 -13.99 5.70
CA PRO A 371 6.95 -12.97 5.75
C PRO A 371 6.40 -11.55 5.94
N ALA A 372 7.04 -10.77 6.82
CA ALA A 372 6.65 -9.39 7.11
C ALA A 372 7.87 -8.45 7.18
N VAL A 373 7.65 -7.17 6.87
CA VAL A 373 8.67 -6.11 6.98
C VAL A 373 8.13 -4.91 7.75
N TYR A 374 8.92 -4.39 8.69
CA TYR A 374 8.58 -3.14 9.35
C TYR A 374 8.64 -1.96 8.38
N VAL A 375 7.62 -1.12 8.44
CA VAL A 375 7.53 0.16 7.73
C VAL A 375 7.12 1.22 8.74
N SER A 376 7.80 2.36 8.77
CA SER A 376 7.33 3.47 9.61
C SER A 376 6.00 3.99 9.08
N ALA A 377 4.99 4.00 9.94
CA ALA A 377 3.68 4.58 9.62
C ALA A 377 3.73 6.10 9.47
N ARG A 378 4.72 6.82 10.04
CA ARG A 378 4.86 8.28 9.80
C ARG A 378 5.60 8.59 8.51
N ALA A 379 6.57 7.77 8.13
CA ALA A 379 7.33 7.95 6.90
C ALA A 379 6.52 7.57 5.66
N LEU A 380 5.68 6.53 5.78
CA LEU A 380 4.80 6.05 4.72
C LEU A 380 3.42 5.70 5.28
N PRO A 381 2.61 6.69 5.70
CA PRO A 381 1.24 6.43 6.12
C PRO A 381 0.41 6.02 4.91
N VAL A 382 -0.15 4.82 4.96
CA VAL A 382 -1.02 4.25 3.92
C VAL A 382 -2.42 3.99 4.47
N ALA A 383 -3.36 3.64 3.59
CA ALA A 383 -4.74 3.34 3.98
C ALA A 383 -5.38 4.51 4.77
N ASP A 384 -6.09 4.23 5.86
CA ASP A 384 -6.72 5.24 6.72
C ASP A 384 -5.80 5.82 7.81
N LEU A 385 -4.54 5.38 7.90
CA LEU A 385 -3.57 5.91 8.86
C LEU A 385 -3.29 7.42 8.73
N PRO A 386 -3.23 8.04 7.52
CA PRO A 386 -2.83 9.44 7.38
C PRO A 386 -3.68 10.41 8.20
N ALA A 387 -4.97 10.14 8.40
CA ALA A 387 -5.87 11.01 9.17
C ALA A 387 -5.47 11.06 10.66
N PHE A 388 -4.98 9.94 11.21
CA PHE A 388 -4.61 9.80 12.62
C PHE A 388 -3.15 10.17 12.87
N ILE A 389 -2.24 9.74 11.99
CA ILE A 389 -0.81 10.05 12.08
C ILE A 389 -0.54 11.56 12.05
N ARG A 390 -1.27 12.31 11.21
CA ARG A 390 -1.14 13.78 11.15
C ARG A 390 -1.62 14.50 12.41
N ASN A 391 -2.46 13.84 13.20
CA ASN A 391 -2.96 14.32 14.49
C ASN A 391 -2.23 13.67 15.67
N GLU A 392 -1.00 13.18 15.43
CA GLU A 392 -0.11 12.62 16.46
C GLU A 392 -0.67 11.42 17.23
N VAL A 393 -1.60 10.66 16.61
CA VAL A 393 -2.15 9.44 17.21
C VAL A 393 -1.21 8.25 16.90
N PRO A 394 -0.67 7.56 17.92
CA PRO A 394 0.13 6.36 17.73
C PRO A 394 -0.67 5.31 16.96
N SER A 395 -0.09 4.69 15.94
CA SER A 395 -0.87 3.87 15.01
C SER A 395 -0.18 2.56 14.63
N ILE A 396 -0.98 1.51 14.43
CA ILE A 396 -0.58 0.18 13.96
C ILE A 396 -1.45 -0.21 12.77
N LEU A 397 -0.82 -0.85 11.78
CA LEU A 397 -1.46 -1.55 10.68
C LEU A 397 -0.58 -2.74 10.29
N ILE A 398 -1.18 -3.94 10.25
CA ILE A 398 -0.58 -5.14 9.69
C ILE A 398 -1.36 -5.45 8.42
N ILE A 399 -0.73 -5.30 7.26
CA ILE A 399 -1.42 -5.35 5.97
C ILE A 399 -0.68 -6.23 4.98
N GLY A 400 -1.39 -7.17 4.37
CA GLY A 400 -0.95 -7.92 3.20
C GLY A 400 -1.84 -7.62 2.00
N LYS A 401 -1.24 -7.51 0.81
CA LYS A 401 -1.95 -7.31 -0.46
C LYS A 401 -1.32 -8.19 -1.55
N PRO A 402 -1.97 -9.28 -1.99
CA PRO A 402 -1.51 -10.14 -3.07
C PRO A 402 -1.78 -9.46 -4.41
N ILE A 403 -1.37 -10.13 -5.49
CA ILE A 403 -1.58 -9.63 -6.87
C ILE A 403 -3.05 -9.47 -7.27
N PHE A 404 -3.99 -10.01 -6.48
CA PHE A 404 -5.43 -9.90 -6.68
C PHE A 404 -6.04 -8.60 -6.15
N TYR A 405 -5.28 -7.80 -5.40
CA TYR A 405 -5.72 -6.50 -4.89
C TYR A 405 -6.33 -5.62 -5.98
N HIS A 406 -7.52 -5.06 -5.73
CA HIS A 406 -8.27 -4.21 -6.67
C HIS A 406 -8.54 -4.87 -8.04
N THR A 407 -8.60 -6.20 -8.10
CA THR A 407 -8.99 -6.96 -9.31
C THR A 407 -10.32 -7.67 -9.09
N LYS A 408 -10.96 -8.14 -10.17
CA LYS A 408 -12.17 -8.98 -10.02
C LYS A 408 -11.89 -10.35 -9.39
N HIS A 409 -10.62 -10.68 -9.20
CA HIS A 409 -10.14 -11.91 -8.58
C HIS A 409 -9.93 -11.78 -7.06
N ASP A 410 -10.22 -10.61 -6.46
CA ASP A 410 -10.32 -10.49 -5.00
C ASP A 410 -11.64 -11.08 -4.50
N THR A 411 -11.70 -12.41 -4.51
CA THR A 411 -12.89 -13.23 -4.25
C THR A 411 -12.67 -14.17 -3.07
N ILE A 412 -13.77 -14.70 -2.51
CA ILE A 412 -13.76 -15.46 -1.25
C ILE A 412 -12.82 -16.67 -1.26
N ASP A 413 -12.53 -17.25 -2.42
CA ASP A 413 -11.69 -18.45 -2.59
C ASP A 413 -10.23 -18.23 -2.21
N ILE A 414 -9.75 -16.98 -2.15
CA ILE A 414 -8.37 -16.68 -1.75
C ILE A 414 -8.20 -16.58 -0.23
N ILE A 415 -9.31 -16.49 0.52
CA ILE A 415 -9.31 -16.29 1.97
C ILE A 415 -9.21 -17.62 2.69
N GLN A 416 -8.30 -17.71 3.66
CA GLN A 416 -8.05 -18.93 4.42
C GLN A 416 -8.53 -18.80 5.87
N PRO A 417 -9.36 -19.74 6.37
CA PRO A 417 -9.83 -19.70 7.76
C PRO A 417 -8.70 -19.63 8.78
N ASP A 418 -7.61 -20.39 8.60
CA ASP A 418 -6.49 -20.39 9.55
C ASP A 418 -5.82 -19.01 9.64
N GLN A 419 -5.70 -18.31 8.51
CA GLN A 419 -5.06 -17.00 8.46
C GLN A 419 -5.92 -15.93 9.12
N LEU A 420 -7.25 -15.98 8.93
CA LEU A 420 -8.18 -15.11 9.66
C LEU A 420 -8.02 -15.32 11.18
N GLU A 421 -7.95 -16.58 11.61
CA GLU A 421 -7.82 -16.95 13.01
C GLU A 421 -6.51 -16.47 13.63
N ARG A 422 -5.37 -16.75 12.97
CA ARG A 422 -4.05 -16.30 13.41
C ARG A 422 -3.95 -14.78 13.41
N SER A 423 -4.52 -14.10 12.41
CA SER A 423 -4.56 -12.64 12.35
C SER A 423 -5.39 -12.06 13.50
N ALA A 424 -6.59 -12.57 13.77
CA ALA A 424 -7.42 -12.11 14.88
C ALA A 424 -6.74 -12.31 16.24
N LYS A 425 -6.11 -13.47 16.45
CA LYS A 425 -5.36 -13.77 17.69
C LYS A 425 -4.15 -12.85 17.87
N ALA A 426 -3.41 -12.57 16.80
CA ALA A 426 -2.28 -11.63 16.84
C ALA A 426 -2.73 -10.22 17.22
N HIS A 427 -3.83 -9.73 16.64
CA HIS A 427 -4.37 -8.42 16.97
C HIS A 427 -4.88 -8.35 18.42
N ILE A 428 -5.50 -9.42 18.93
CA ILE A 428 -5.92 -9.48 20.34
C ILE A 428 -4.71 -9.46 21.29
N GLU A 429 -3.64 -10.19 21.01
CA GLU A 429 -2.41 -10.13 21.83
C GLU A 429 -1.82 -8.70 21.86
N ILE A 430 -1.78 -8.02 20.71
CA ILE A 430 -1.33 -6.63 20.61
C ILE A 430 -2.25 -5.70 21.41
N ILE A 431 -3.56 -5.84 21.26
CA ILE A 431 -4.56 -5.03 21.98
C ILE A 431 -4.46 -5.29 23.49
N ASP A 432 -4.27 -6.52 23.93
CA ASP A 432 -4.10 -6.88 25.33
C ASP A 432 -2.85 -6.25 25.94
N ALA A 433 -1.74 -6.22 25.20
CA ALA A 433 -0.50 -5.55 25.61
C ALA A 433 -0.69 -4.03 25.72
N ILE A 434 -1.39 -3.40 24.77
CA ILE A 434 -1.76 -1.98 24.82
C ILE A 434 -2.71 -1.71 25.99
N HIS A 435 -3.70 -2.56 26.17
CA HIS A 435 -4.70 -2.49 27.22
C HIS A 435 -4.06 -2.57 28.62
N ALA A 436 -3.06 -3.41 28.81
CA ALA A 436 -2.31 -3.53 30.07
C ALA A 436 -1.31 -2.38 30.31
N THR A 437 -0.92 -1.63 29.27
CA THR A 437 0.09 -0.58 29.36
C THR A 437 -0.54 0.79 29.66
N PRO A 438 -0.01 1.61 30.60
CA PRO A 438 -0.49 2.97 30.81
C PRO A 438 -0.43 3.82 29.53
N SER A 439 -1.52 4.49 29.15
CA SER A 439 -1.62 5.20 27.87
C SER A 439 -0.57 6.29 27.67
N GLU A 440 -0.25 7.02 28.75
CA GLU A 440 0.85 7.98 28.79
C GLU A 440 2.18 7.38 28.32
N LYS A 441 2.49 6.13 28.66
CA LYS A 441 3.75 5.51 28.22
C LYS A 441 3.79 5.31 26.71
N ILE A 442 2.67 4.88 26.12
CA ILE A 442 2.56 4.67 24.67
C ILE A 442 2.60 6.00 23.93
N ARG A 443 1.78 6.98 24.34
CA ARG A 443 1.75 8.32 23.73
C ARG A 443 3.12 9.02 23.84
N ASN A 444 3.75 8.97 25.01
CA ASN A 444 5.07 9.58 25.20
C ASN A 444 6.20 8.87 24.45
N ALA A 445 6.05 7.62 24.06
CA ALA A 445 7.03 6.89 23.24
C ALA A 445 6.88 7.18 21.74
N ASP A 446 5.75 7.74 21.30
CA ASP A 446 5.45 7.94 19.89
C ASP A 446 6.33 9.03 19.26
N GLY A 447 6.83 8.77 18.06
CA GLY A 447 7.78 9.67 17.38
C GLY A 447 9.19 9.66 17.96
N LYS A 448 9.46 8.86 18.99
CA LYS A 448 10.76 8.76 19.63
C LYS A 448 11.42 7.45 19.22
N THR A 449 12.32 7.52 18.25
CA THR A 449 13.33 6.47 18.07
C THR A 449 14.34 6.59 19.21
N LEU A 450 14.30 5.70 20.21
CA LEU A 450 15.41 5.60 21.16
C LEU A 450 16.67 5.17 20.41
N ASP A 451 17.80 5.73 20.83
CA ASP A 451 19.14 5.29 20.46
C ASP A 451 19.23 3.76 20.63
N MET A 452 19.35 3.04 19.50
CA MET A 452 19.33 1.59 19.46
C MET A 452 20.52 0.95 20.20
N THR A 453 21.49 1.74 20.69
CA THR A 453 22.57 1.25 21.55
C THR A 453 22.08 0.66 22.89
N ASN A 454 20.88 1.00 23.36
CA ASN A 454 20.34 0.53 24.64
C ASN A 454 19.75 -0.90 24.61
N PHE A 455 19.72 -1.58 23.46
CA PHE A 455 19.20 -2.95 23.31
C PHE A 455 20.25 -4.07 23.44
N ILE A 456 21.49 -3.74 23.83
CA ILE A 456 22.58 -4.74 23.99
C ILE A 456 22.43 -5.43 25.36
N THR A 457 21.87 -6.64 25.41
CA THR A 457 21.62 -7.36 26.68
C THR A 457 22.58 -8.53 26.96
N LYS A 458 23.37 -9.02 25.98
CA LYS A 458 24.48 -9.97 26.23
C LYS A 458 25.29 -10.32 24.96
N ASN A 459 26.58 -10.62 25.14
CA ASN A 459 27.41 -11.26 24.12
C ASN A 459 27.32 -12.79 24.27
N GLU A 460 26.77 -13.49 23.29
CA GLU A 460 26.88 -14.95 23.14
C GLU A 460 27.59 -15.29 21.82
N GLU A 461 28.36 -16.37 21.80
CA GLU A 461 29.11 -16.83 20.61
C GLU A 461 28.13 -17.41 19.58
N VAL A 462 27.80 -16.64 18.56
CA VAL A 462 26.96 -17.05 17.42
C VAL A 462 27.82 -17.20 16.16
N THR A 463 27.44 -18.14 15.29
CA THR A 463 28.06 -18.39 13.98
C THR A 463 28.17 -17.10 13.17
N THR A 464 29.40 -16.81 12.71
CA THR A 464 29.73 -15.59 11.96
C THR A 464 28.85 -15.44 10.70
N PRO A 465 28.11 -14.33 10.55
CA PRO A 465 27.36 -14.02 9.35
C PRO A 465 28.30 -13.84 8.15
N SER A 466 27.85 -14.30 6.99
CA SER A 466 28.55 -14.08 5.72
C SER A 466 28.11 -12.74 5.12
N ILE A 467 29.07 -11.90 4.77
CA ILE A 467 28.83 -10.57 4.19
C ILE A 467 29.51 -10.50 2.82
N SER A 468 28.73 -10.18 1.79
CA SER A 468 29.20 -9.88 0.44
C SER A 468 28.79 -8.48 0.02
N ILE A 469 29.59 -7.80 -0.78
CA ILE A 469 29.27 -6.47 -1.30
C ILE A 469 29.08 -6.57 -2.81
N PHE A 470 27.91 -6.18 -3.31
CA PHE A 470 27.59 -6.04 -4.72
C PHE A 470 27.70 -4.58 -5.16
N THR A 471 28.01 -4.39 -6.43
CA THR A 471 28.23 -3.07 -7.04
C THR A 471 27.45 -2.99 -8.34
N ILE A 472 26.64 -1.95 -8.51
CA ILE A 472 25.84 -1.76 -9.72
C ILE A 472 26.25 -0.43 -10.36
N PRO A 473 26.80 -0.42 -11.59
CA PRO A 473 27.20 -1.60 -12.38
C PRO A 473 28.42 -2.32 -11.79
N ASP A 474 28.64 -3.59 -12.16
CA ASP A 474 29.79 -4.38 -11.69
C ASP A 474 31.14 -3.83 -12.20
N VAL A 475 31.13 -3.15 -13.35
CA VAL A 475 32.29 -2.46 -13.92
C VAL A 475 32.10 -0.96 -13.77
N LEU A 476 32.91 -0.33 -12.92
CA LEU A 476 32.85 1.10 -12.68
C LEU A 476 33.77 1.88 -13.63
N SER A 477 33.28 3.00 -14.13
CA SER A 477 34.09 4.00 -14.84
C SER A 477 34.04 5.32 -14.09
N ALA A 478 35.14 6.09 -14.15
CA ALA A 478 35.23 7.38 -13.49
C ALA A 478 34.10 8.32 -13.97
N GLY A 479 33.41 8.95 -13.03
CA GLY A 479 32.29 9.86 -13.30
C GLY A 479 30.90 9.20 -13.38
N THR A 480 30.80 7.87 -13.27
CA THR A 480 29.51 7.14 -13.23
C THR A 480 29.06 6.91 -11.79
N LEU A 481 27.75 7.00 -11.53
CA LEU A 481 27.17 6.63 -10.24
C LEU A 481 27.19 5.12 -10.06
N ALA A 482 27.63 4.67 -8.89
CA ALA A 482 27.69 3.29 -8.47
C ALA A 482 26.80 3.08 -7.24
N ILE A 483 25.99 2.04 -7.25
CA ILE A 483 25.19 1.60 -6.10
C ILE A 483 25.93 0.45 -5.42
N PHE A 484 26.10 0.55 -4.11
CA PHE A 484 26.70 -0.45 -3.25
C PHE A 484 25.59 -1.12 -2.44
N VAL A 485 25.45 -2.42 -2.63
CA VAL A 485 24.41 -3.23 -1.97
C VAL A 485 25.12 -4.36 -1.21
N PRO A 486 25.04 -4.39 0.13
CA PRO A 486 25.54 -5.50 0.90
C PRO A 486 24.51 -6.63 0.87
N SER A 487 24.99 -7.87 0.76
CA SER A 487 24.22 -9.07 1.09
C SER A 487 24.78 -9.62 2.39
N VAL A 488 23.90 -9.84 3.34
CA VAL A 488 24.25 -10.39 4.65
C VAL A 488 23.42 -11.65 4.87
N ILE A 489 24.09 -12.75 5.15
CA ILE A 489 23.48 -14.00 5.58
C ILE A 489 23.80 -14.15 7.07
N THR A 490 22.79 -14.00 7.92
CA THR A 490 22.90 -14.18 9.37
C THR A 490 22.33 -15.53 9.80
N SER A 491 22.68 -15.98 11.00
CA SER A 491 21.94 -17.09 11.63
C SER A 491 20.51 -16.63 11.95
N PRO A 492 19.53 -17.54 12.05
CA PRO A 492 18.14 -17.20 12.36
C PRO A 492 17.96 -16.37 13.65
N GLU A 493 18.90 -16.49 14.58
CA GLU A 493 18.89 -15.83 15.89
C GLU A 493 19.54 -14.44 15.86
N SER A 494 20.31 -14.10 14.82
CA SER A 494 21.07 -12.85 14.69
C SER A 494 20.32 -11.79 13.90
N VAL A 495 20.07 -10.65 14.58
CA VAL A 495 19.40 -9.45 14.05
C VAL A 495 20.42 -8.34 13.91
N ILE A 496 20.58 -7.80 12.70
CA ILE A 496 21.54 -6.71 12.45
C ILE A 496 20.96 -5.40 12.97
N LEU A 497 21.66 -4.78 13.92
CA LEU A 497 21.27 -3.52 14.55
C LEU A 497 21.86 -2.28 13.87
N SER A 498 23.02 -2.40 13.24
CA SER A 498 23.67 -1.26 12.58
C SER A 498 24.56 -1.67 11.43
N PHE A 499 24.80 -0.71 10.53
CA PHE A 499 25.67 -0.84 9.37
C PHE A 499 26.63 0.36 9.33
N GLN A 500 27.82 0.15 8.79
CA GLN A 500 28.76 1.22 8.56
C GLN A 500 29.59 0.96 7.31
N TRP A 501 29.52 1.87 6.36
CA TRP A 501 30.45 1.98 5.26
C TRP A 501 31.64 2.83 5.69
N LYS A 502 32.84 2.41 5.27
CA LYS A 502 34.03 3.23 5.25
C LYS A 502 34.74 3.07 3.92
N PHE A 503 34.91 4.19 3.24
CA PHE A 503 35.60 4.27 1.97
C PHE A 503 37.01 4.82 2.17
N GLU A 504 37.92 4.43 1.27
CA GLU A 504 39.33 4.84 1.34
C GLU A 504 39.56 6.37 1.25
N ASP A 505 38.62 7.12 0.67
CA ASP A 505 38.67 8.58 0.63
C ASP A 505 38.19 9.27 1.92
N GLY A 506 37.90 8.50 2.97
CA GLY A 506 37.47 9.00 4.27
C GLY A 506 35.96 9.11 4.44
N MET A 507 35.16 8.88 3.38
CA MET A 507 33.70 8.92 3.49
C MET A 507 33.18 7.75 4.33
N THR A 508 32.23 8.04 5.21
CA THR A 508 31.50 7.04 6.00
C THR A 508 29.99 7.20 5.84
N SER A 509 29.24 6.15 6.14
CA SER A 509 27.77 6.18 6.13
C SER A 509 27.20 5.01 6.90
N ASP A 510 26.02 5.18 7.47
CA ASP A 510 25.23 4.16 8.18
C ASP A 510 24.07 3.57 7.34
N ARG A 511 23.78 4.17 6.18
CA ARG A 511 22.79 3.65 5.21
C ARG A 511 23.15 2.27 4.68
N LEU A 512 22.16 1.37 4.62
CA LEU A 512 22.32 0.01 4.08
C LEU A 512 22.75 0.02 2.61
N ILE A 513 22.04 0.78 1.77
CA ILE A 513 22.37 0.99 0.35
C ILE A 513 23.08 2.33 0.21
N MET A 514 24.22 2.34 -0.49
CA MET A 514 25.00 3.54 -0.73
C MET A 514 25.11 3.85 -2.22
N VAL A 515 25.04 5.13 -2.59
CA VAL A 515 25.27 5.59 -3.96
C VAL A 515 26.48 6.51 -3.98
N ARG A 516 27.47 6.22 -4.84
CA ARG A 516 28.73 6.98 -4.90
C ARG A 516 29.22 7.17 -6.32
N ASN A 517 29.88 8.30 -6.58
CA ASN A 517 30.58 8.58 -7.83
C ASN A 517 32.08 8.74 -7.57
N PHE A 518 32.90 7.93 -8.24
CA PHE A 518 34.36 8.04 -8.20
C PHE A 518 34.85 8.94 -9.33
N ARG A 519 35.45 10.09 -8.99
CA ARG A 519 35.90 11.07 -9.99
C ARG A 519 37.18 10.66 -10.73
N LYS A 520 37.99 9.78 -10.15
CA LYS A 520 39.29 9.35 -10.70
C LYS A 520 39.32 7.83 -10.91
N PRO A 521 39.93 7.33 -12.00
CA PRO A 521 40.19 5.90 -12.14
C PRO A 521 41.19 5.44 -11.07
N GLY A 522 41.11 4.18 -10.67
CA GLY A 522 41.95 3.61 -9.61
C GLY A 522 41.31 2.41 -8.92
N ASN A 523 42.04 1.83 -7.96
CA ASN A 523 41.50 0.80 -7.08
C ASN A 523 41.13 1.46 -5.76
N TYR A 524 39.92 1.17 -5.26
CA TYR A 524 39.40 1.74 -4.02
C TYR A 524 39.03 0.62 -3.06
N LYS A 525 39.51 0.71 -1.82
CA LYS A 525 39.08 -0.16 -0.73
C LYS A 525 37.77 0.32 -0.12
N ILE A 526 36.87 -0.62 0.08
CA ILE A 526 35.58 -0.40 0.70
C ILE A 526 35.46 -1.37 1.86
N ILE A 527 35.05 -0.83 3.01
CA ILE A 527 34.83 -1.58 4.23
C ILE A 527 33.34 -1.43 4.57
N PHE A 528 32.68 -2.56 4.80
CA PHE A 528 31.33 -2.60 5.30
C PHE A 528 31.32 -3.38 6.61
N THR A 529 30.87 -2.74 7.67
CA THR A 529 30.80 -3.31 9.00
C THR A 529 29.34 -3.39 9.43
N ILE A 530 28.95 -4.50 10.02
CA ILE A 530 27.64 -4.67 10.65
C ILE A 530 27.83 -4.98 12.13
N LYS A 531 26.84 -4.61 12.94
CA LYS A 531 26.75 -5.02 14.34
C LYS A 531 25.41 -5.68 14.59
N ASP A 532 25.39 -6.81 15.27
CA ASP A 532 24.15 -7.55 15.58
C ASP A 532 23.63 -7.31 17.01
N ASN A 533 22.49 -7.92 17.33
CA ASN A 533 21.80 -7.89 18.61
C ASN A 533 22.59 -8.56 19.76
N PHE A 534 23.61 -9.35 19.43
CA PHE A 534 24.53 -9.95 20.39
C PHE A 534 25.78 -9.10 20.62
N GLY A 535 25.85 -7.91 20.03
CA GLY A 535 27.01 -7.03 20.16
C GLY A 535 28.20 -7.41 19.27
N ASN A 536 28.08 -8.46 18.47
CA ASN A 536 29.13 -8.91 17.57
C ASN A 536 29.29 -7.94 16.41
N SER A 537 30.53 -7.70 15.98
CA SER A 537 30.83 -6.83 14.85
C SER A 537 31.53 -7.61 13.74
N TYR A 538 30.96 -7.55 12.55
CA TYR A 538 31.44 -8.30 11.39
C TYR A 538 31.79 -7.34 10.26
N THR A 539 32.93 -7.55 9.60
CA THR A 539 33.46 -6.62 8.61
C THR A 539 33.83 -7.31 7.32
N CYS A 540 33.22 -6.87 6.22
CA CYS A 540 33.60 -7.22 4.85
C CYS A 540 34.49 -6.14 4.24
N LYS A 541 35.52 -6.55 3.51
CA LYS A 541 36.41 -5.65 2.77
C LYS A 541 36.37 -6.04 1.30
N LYS A 542 36.03 -5.10 0.42
CA LYS A 542 36.03 -5.30 -1.04
C LYS A 542 36.93 -4.27 -1.71
N MET A 543 37.76 -4.73 -2.66
CA MET A 543 38.49 -3.86 -3.58
C MET A 543 37.66 -3.65 -4.83
N ILE A 544 37.49 -2.40 -5.25
CA ILE A 544 36.78 -2.04 -6.48
C ILE A 544 37.74 -1.35 -7.43
N ARG A 545 37.76 -1.80 -8.69
CA ARG A 545 38.51 -1.18 -9.77
C ARG A 545 37.60 -0.23 -10.55
N VAL A 546 37.97 1.05 -10.59
CA VAL A 546 37.33 2.10 -11.38
C VAL A 546 38.18 2.37 -12.62
N LEU A 547 37.61 2.15 -13.78
CA LEU A 547 38.25 2.32 -15.07
C LEU A 547 38.19 3.78 -15.54
N GLU A 548 39.08 4.12 -16.47
CA GLU A 548 39.02 5.40 -17.16
C GLU A 548 37.81 5.42 -18.10
N LYS A 549 37.08 6.55 -18.13
CA LYS A 549 35.91 6.69 -18.99
C LYS A 549 36.37 6.78 -20.45
N TYR A 550 36.02 5.77 -21.25
CA TYR A 550 36.37 5.75 -22.68
C TYR A 550 35.77 6.98 -23.39
N ARG A 551 36.64 7.80 -23.99
CA ARG A 551 36.25 8.84 -24.95
C ARG A 551 36.64 8.38 -26.34
N LYS A 552 35.64 8.15 -27.20
CA LYS A 552 35.88 7.90 -28.63
C LYS A 552 36.53 9.18 -29.19
N LYS A 553 37.79 9.09 -29.63
CA LYS A 553 38.41 10.17 -30.41
C LYS A 553 37.63 10.25 -31.73
N GLU A 554 36.83 11.28 -31.91
CA GLU A 554 36.37 11.65 -33.24
C GLU A 554 37.61 11.95 -34.09
N LYS A 555 37.83 11.13 -35.13
CA LYS A 555 38.78 11.49 -36.20
C LYS A 555 38.24 12.77 -36.81
N LYS A 556 38.94 13.90 -36.59
CA LYS A 556 38.82 15.04 -37.50
C LYS A 556 39.16 14.54 -38.90
N ILE A 557 38.15 14.46 -39.76
CA ILE A 557 38.35 14.35 -41.20
C ILE A 557 38.90 15.72 -41.60
N SER A 558 40.22 15.82 -41.77
CA SER A 558 40.84 16.95 -42.44
C SER A 558 40.50 16.87 -43.93
N GLY A 559 39.71 17.83 -44.40
CA GLY A 559 39.66 18.20 -45.82
C GLY A 559 40.91 18.96 -46.23
#